data_AF-A0A2N9FTJ9-F1
#
_entry.id   AF-A0A2N9FTJ9-F1
#
_cell.length_a   1.000
_cell.length_b   1.000
_cell.length_c   1.000
_cell.angle_alpha   90.00
_cell.angle_beta   90.00
_cell.angle_gamma   90.00
#
_symmetry.space_group_name_H-M   'P 1'
#
loop_
_entity.id
_entity.type
_entity.pdbx_description
1 polymer ?
#
loop_
_entity_poly.entity_id
_entity_poly.type
_entity_poly.pdbx_seq_one_letter_code
_entity_poly.pdbx_strand_id
1 'polypeptide(L)'
;MVAWRTGCLGKMPKEIIHCDLKPANILLDHNLVSKIGDVGLSTMLHLDPFSMSTVYKDTGPVGTLCHIDPEYQRTELISPKSEVHAFGMVILQLLTAKPAMTLSHMVESALSYGNLLEILDQEAGSWPIEVARELAELGLSCAELWSKAWPDLKKKVLPTLE
;
A
#
# COMPACT_ATOMS: atom_id res chain seq x y z
N MET A 1 3.92 7.26 5.42
CA MET A 1 3.75 6.06 6.28
C MET A 1 4.49 4.89 5.62
N VAL A 2 5.38 4.11 6.24
CA VAL A 2 6.60 4.47 6.98
C VAL A 2 7.71 3.52 6.47
N ALA A 3 8.63 3.97 5.62
CA ALA A 3 9.92 3.29 5.48
C ALA A 3 10.74 3.69 6.71
N TRP A 4 10.89 2.78 7.66
CA TRP A 4 11.63 3.03 8.89
C TRP A 4 13.11 3.26 8.56
N ARG A 5 13.58 4.51 8.58
CA ARG A 5 15.02 4.80 8.55
C ARG A 5 15.57 4.66 9.96
N THR A 6 16.20 3.53 10.28
CA THR A 6 17.00 3.41 11.50
C THR A 6 18.34 4.14 11.29
N GLY A 7 18.42 5.42 11.69
CA GLY A 7 19.63 6.22 11.59
C GLY A 7 20.55 6.04 12.79
N CYS A 8 21.62 5.26 12.64
CA CYS A 8 22.83 5.42 13.44
C CYS A 8 23.86 6.16 12.57
N LEU A 9 24.42 7.27 13.07
CA LEU A 9 25.49 8.03 12.43
C LEU A 9 26.62 7.06 12.01
N GLY A 10 26.74 6.80 10.71
CA GLY A 10 27.75 5.90 10.12
C GLY A 10 27.24 4.60 9.48
N LYS A 11 25.93 4.29 9.54
CA LYS A 11 25.32 3.17 8.79
C LYS A 11 24.31 3.68 7.76
N MET A 12 24.41 3.15 6.53
CA MET A 12 23.46 3.41 5.45
C MET A 12 22.02 3.17 5.93
N PRO A 13 21.04 4.00 5.53
CA PRO A 13 19.65 3.80 5.90
C PRO A 13 19.20 2.40 5.46
N LYS A 14 18.62 1.64 6.39
CA LYS A 14 17.94 0.39 6.06
C LYS A 14 16.49 0.74 5.79
N GLU A 15 15.93 0.21 4.71
CA GLU A 15 14.49 0.26 4.49
C GLU A 15 13.88 -1.03 5.02
N ILE A 16 12.79 -0.91 5.77
CA ILE A 16 12.04 -2.06 6.28
C ILE A 16 10.76 -2.17 5.47
N ILE A 17 10.53 -3.34 4.88
CA ILE A 17 9.29 -3.71 4.18
C ILE A 17 8.51 -4.64 5.10
N HIS A 18 7.22 -4.37 5.30
CA HIS A 18 6.38 -5.12 6.22
C HIS A 18 6.06 -6.53 5.69
N CYS A 19 5.86 -6.64 4.37
CA CYS A 19 5.51 -7.86 3.63
C CYS A 19 4.09 -8.42 3.90
N ASP A 20 3.39 -7.98 4.93
CA ASP A 20 2.00 -8.37 5.21
C ASP A 20 1.12 -7.19 5.64
N LEU A 21 1.25 -6.06 4.94
CA LEU A 21 0.43 -4.89 5.22
C LEU A 21 -1.01 -5.13 4.74
N LYS A 22 -1.95 -5.07 5.69
CA LYS A 22 -3.39 -5.25 5.46
C LYS A 22 -4.18 -4.58 6.58
N PRO A 23 -5.50 -4.33 6.41
CA PRO A 23 -6.30 -3.65 7.44
C PRO A 23 -6.24 -4.32 8.81
N ALA A 24 -6.23 -5.66 8.87
CA ALA A 24 -6.14 -6.41 10.13
C ALA A 24 -4.82 -6.18 10.91
N ASN A 25 -3.77 -5.72 10.23
CA ASN A 25 -2.47 -5.42 10.81
C ASN A 25 -2.29 -3.90 11.06
N ILE A 26 -3.31 -3.08 10.80
CA ILE A 26 -3.36 -1.66 11.14
C ILE A 26 -4.24 -1.52 12.38
N LEU A 27 -3.59 -1.46 13.54
CA LEU A 27 -4.24 -1.36 14.84
C LEU A 27 -4.56 0.10 15.16
N LEU A 28 -5.62 0.33 15.92
CA LEU A 28 -5.97 1.64 16.46
C LEU A 28 -5.74 1.63 17.97
N ASP A 29 -5.09 2.67 18.50
CA ASP A 29 -5.03 2.88 19.94
C ASP A 29 -6.26 3.62 20.48
N HIS A 30 -6.28 3.89 21.80
CA HIS A 30 -7.40 4.55 22.47
C HIS A 30 -7.69 5.96 21.95
N ASN A 31 -6.76 6.60 21.24
CA ASN A 31 -6.92 7.91 20.61
C ASN A 31 -7.19 7.81 19.11
N LEU A 32 -7.52 6.60 18.60
CA LEU A 32 -7.70 6.31 17.18
C LEU A 32 -6.45 6.61 16.33
N VAL A 33 -5.27 6.63 16.96
CA VAL A 33 -4.00 6.74 16.24
C VAL A 33 -3.63 5.35 15.70
N SER A 34 -3.39 5.28 14.38
CA SER A 34 -3.05 4.02 13.72
C SER A 34 -1.61 3.58 14.00
N LYS A 35 -1.43 2.27 14.17
CA LYS A 35 -0.14 1.61 14.41
C LYS A 35 -0.06 0.33 13.58
N ILE A 36 1.07 0.13 12.92
CA ILE A 36 1.32 -1.10 12.16
C ILE A 36 1.76 -2.19 13.16
N GLY A 37 1.10 -3.35 13.10
CA GLY A 37 1.40 -4.55 13.89
C GLY A 37 1.74 -5.74 12.99
N ASP A 38 2.04 -6.88 13.62
CA ASP A 38 2.39 -8.16 12.96
C ASP A 38 3.62 -8.10 12.01
N VAL A 39 4.77 -7.77 12.59
CA VAL A 39 6.05 -7.66 11.87
C VAL A 39 6.74 -9.01 11.60
N GLY A 40 6.03 -10.13 11.74
CA GLY A 40 6.61 -11.48 11.64
C GLY A 40 7.21 -11.80 10.27
N LEU A 41 6.75 -11.13 9.22
CA LEU A 41 7.21 -11.29 7.84
C LEU A 41 8.12 -10.14 7.36
N SER A 42 8.33 -9.13 8.21
CA SER A 42 9.08 -7.93 7.84
C SER A 42 10.52 -8.24 7.43
N THR A 43 11.02 -7.53 6.42
CA THR A 43 12.35 -7.74 5.83
C THR A 43 13.09 -6.42 5.71
N MET A 44 14.39 -6.44 6.01
CA MET A 44 15.27 -5.29 5.83
C MET A 44 15.95 -5.32 4.46
N LEU A 45 15.80 -4.24 3.71
CA LEU A 45 16.61 -3.98 2.52
C LEU A 45 17.91 -3.27 2.93
N HIS A 46 19.02 -3.78 2.38
CA HIS A 46 20.28 -3.08 2.39
C HIS A 46 20.30 -2.13 1.20
N LEU A 47 20.25 -0.82 1.45
CA LEU A 47 20.41 0.19 0.42
C LEU A 47 21.89 0.25 -0.01
N ASP A 48 22.23 -0.43 -1.10
CA ASP A 48 23.46 -0.14 -1.85
C ASP A 48 23.18 1.06 -2.78
N PRO A 49 23.94 2.17 -2.69
CA PRO A 49 23.72 3.35 -3.53
C PRO A 49 23.89 3.08 -5.03
N PHE A 50 24.43 1.92 -5.43
CA PHE A 50 24.61 1.52 -6.83
C PHE A 50 23.59 0.50 -7.35
N SER A 51 22.65 0.00 -6.52
CA SER A 51 21.67 -1.00 -6.95
C SER A 51 20.23 -0.58 -6.63
N MET A 52 19.28 -0.94 -7.52
CA MET A 52 17.87 -0.97 -7.12
C MET A 52 17.75 -1.97 -5.97
N SER A 53 17.27 -1.52 -4.82
CA SER A 53 17.23 -2.32 -3.60
C SER A 53 16.07 -3.30 -3.66
N THR A 54 16.35 -4.52 -4.11
CA THR A 54 15.44 -5.65 -4.07
C THR A 54 16.05 -6.78 -3.26
N VAL A 55 15.21 -7.61 -2.65
CA VAL A 55 15.65 -8.82 -1.95
C VAL A 55 14.95 -10.03 -2.56
N TYR A 56 15.74 -11.03 -2.94
CA TYR A 56 15.24 -12.35 -3.35
C TYR A 56 14.87 -13.18 -2.11
N LYS A 57 13.80 -13.95 -2.20
CA LYS A 57 13.40 -14.89 -1.13
C LYS A 57 13.44 -16.32 -1.64
N ASP A 58 14.36 -17.12 -1.08
CA ASP A 58 14.53 -18.55 -1.41
C ASP A 58 13.28 -19.41 -1.15
N THR A 59 12.34 -18.93 -0.35
CA THR A 59 11.08 -19.62 0.01
C THR A 59 9.88 -19.20 -0.83
N GLY A 60 10.09 -18.37 -1.87
CA GLY A 60 9.02 -17.78 -2.68
C GLY A 60 8.31 -16.59 -2.00
N PRO A 61 7.27 -16.04 -2.64
CA PRO A 61 6.55 -14.87 -2.14
C PRO A 61 5.82 -15.14 -0.81
N VAL A 62 5.93 -14.23 0.16
CA VAL A 62 5.22 -14.29 1.45
C VAL A 62 4.27 -13.11 1.62
N GLY A 63 3.16 -13.32 2.33
CA GLY A 63 2.16 -12.30 2.63
C GLY A 63 0.72 -12.80 2.42
N THR A 64 -0.24 -11.89 2.56
CA THR A 64 -1.66 -12.17 2.29
C THR A 64 -1.96 -12.03 0.79
N LEU A 65 -2.45 -13.09 0.14
CA LEU A 65 -2.57 -13.22 -1.32
C LEU A 65 -3.10 -11.99 -2.07
N CYS A 66 -4.18 -11.36 -1.59
CA CYS A 66 -4.80 -10.21 -2.28
C CYS A 66 -4.05 -8.88 -2.10
N HIS A 67 -3.03 -8.85 -1.25
CA HIS A 67 -2.18 -7.69 -0.97
C HIS A 67 -0.78 -7.83 -1.56
N ILE A 68 -0.41 -9.05 -1.97
CA ILE A 68 0.87 -9.34 -2.61
C ILE A 68 0.91 -8.62 -3.96
N ASP A 69 1.99 -7.86 -4.14
CA ASP A 69 2.34 -7.22 -5.41
C ASP A 69 2.50 -8.27 -6.53
N PRO A 70 1.76 -8.17 -7.65
CA PRO A 70 1.88 -9.09 -8.78
C PRO A 70 3.30 -9.22 -9.34
N GLU A 71 4.11 -8.15 -9.27
CA GLU A 71 5.52 -8.18 -9.69
C GLU A 71 6.37 -9.00 -8.71
N TYR A 72 6.17 -8.81 -7.40
CA TYR A 72 6.80 -9.65 -6.38
C TYR A 72 6.38 -11.11 -6.51
N GLN A 73 5.09 -11.38 -6.75
CA GLN A 73 4.57 -12.73 -6.95
C GLN A 73 5.23 -13.43 -8.15
N ARG A 74 5.50 -12.69 -9.23
CA ARG A 74 6.09 -13.23 -10.46
C ARG A 74 7.61 -13.36 -10.41
N THR A 75 8.29 -12.39 -9.78
CA THR A 75 9.77 -12.29 -9.81
C THR A 75 10.43 -12.81 -8.55
N GLU A 76 9.68 -12.97 -7.46
CA GLU A 76 10.18 -13.28 -6.12
C GLU A 76 11.13 -12.20 -5.56
N LEU A 77 11.18 -11.03 -6.21
CA LEU A 77 11.97 -9.88 -5.79
C LEU A 77 11.08 -8.90 -5.03
N ILE A 78 11.27 -8.80 -3.73
CA ILE A 78 10.55 -7.82 -2.92
C ILE A 78 11.24 -6.47 -3.01
N SER A 79 10.44 -5.41 -3.12
CA SER A 79 10.94 -4.03 -3.20
C SER A 79 10.03 -3.09 -2.42
N PRO A 80 10.43 -1.83 -2.20
CA PRO A 80 9.54 -0.84 -1.57
C PRO A 80 8.22 -0.65 -2.32
N LYS A 81 8.17 -0.95 -3.62
CA LYS A 81 6.94 -0.91 -4.43
C LYS A 81 5.92 -1.95 -3.99
N SER A 82 6.39 -3.09 -3.49
CA SER A 82 5.51 -4.17 -3.03
C SER A 82 4.71 -3.74 -1.80
N GLU A 83 5.30 -2.90 -0.94
CA GLU A 83 4.61 -2.28 0.20
C GLU A 83 3.59 -1.22 -0.26
N VAL A 84 3.93 -0.44 -1.30
CA VAL A 84 3.03 0.57 -1.89
C VAL A 84 1.79 -0.09 -2.48
N HIS A 85 1.96 -1.22 -3.17
CA HIS A 85 0.83 -2.02 -3.67
C HIS A 85 -0.12 -2.43 -2.54
N ALA A 86 0.41 -3.03 -1.48
CA ALA A 86 -0.37 -3.43 -0.32
C ALA A 86 -1.10 -2.23 0.33
N PHE A 87 -0.44 -1.07 0.40
CA PHE A 87 -1.05 0.17 0.88
C PHE A 87 -2.19 0.66 -0.03
N GLY A 88 -2.04 0.57 -1.35
CA GLY A 88 -3.12 0.86 -2.29
C GLY A 88 -4.36 0.01 -2.04
N MET A 89 -4.17 -1.30 -1.86
CA MET A 89 -5.26 -2.22 -1.52
C MET A 89 -5.90 -1.85 -0.18
N VAL A 90 -5.12 -1.45 0.83
CA VAL A 90 -5.65 -0.95 2.12
C VAL A 90 -6.55 0.27 1.92
N ILE A 91 -6.12 1.28 1.14
CA ILE A 91 -6.94 2.48 0.88
C ILE A 91 -8.27 2.08 0.25
N LEU A 92 -8.24 1.25 -0.79
CA LEU A 92 -9.46 0.82 -1.49
C LEU A 92 -10.40 0.06 -0.55
N GLN A 93 -9.86 -0.77 0.35
CA GLN A 93 -10.66 -1.47 1.35
C GLN A 93 -11.27 -0.53 2.38
N LEU A 94 -10.55 0.50 2.82
CA LEU A 94 -11.06 1.50 3.75
C LEU A 94 -12.21 2.31 3.17
N LEU A 95 -12.14 2.65 1.87
CA LEU A 95 -13.21 3.40 1.19
C LEU A 95 -14.49 2.60 1.02
N THR A 96 -14.37 1.30 0.79
CA THR A 96 -15.49 0.46 0.34
C THR A 96 -16.02 -0.48 1.40
N ALA A 97 -15.24 -0.75 2.46
CA ALA A 97 -15.45 -1.83 3.42
C ALA A 97 -15.63 -3.23 2.78
N LYS A 98 -15.12 -3.41 1.55
CA LYS A 98 -15.26 -4.67 0.80
C LYS A 98 -14.00 -5.55 0.89
N PRO A 99 -14.13 -6.88 0.67
CA PRO A 99 -12.98 -7.75 0.51
C PRO A 99 -12.06 -7.30 -0.61
N ALA A 100 -10.76 -7.53 -0.47
CA ALA A 100 -9.74 -7.11 -1.45
C ALA A 100 -9.87 -7.78 -2.83
N MET A 101 -10.55 -8.94 -2.91
CA MET A 101 -10.76 -9.65 -4.17
C MET A 101 -11.62 -8.79 -5.12
N THR A 102 -11.18 -8.65 -6.37
CA THR A 102 -11.80 -7.81 -7.43
C THR A 102 -11.94 -6.32 -7.13
N LEU A 103 -11.32 -5.84 -6.05
CA LEU A 103 -11.57 -4.50 -5.54
C LEU A 103 -11.06 -3.40 -6.48
N SER A 104 -9.85 -3.53 -7.03
CA SER A 104 -9.30 -2.54 -7.97
C SER A 104 -10.20 -2.36 -9.19
N HIS A 105 -10.62 -3.45 -9.84
CA HIS A 105 -11.53 -3.40 -10.98
C HIS A 105 -12.89 -2.78 -10.62
N MET A 106 -13.43 -3.07 -9.43
CA MET A 106 -14.68 -2.47 -8.96
C MET A 106 -14.56 -0.94 -8.81
N VAL A 107 -13.48 -0.47 -8.19
CA VAL A 107 -13.23 0.96 -7.99
C VAL A 107 -12.93 1.65 -9.33
N GLU A 108 -12.12 1.07 -10.19
CA GLU A 108 -11.82 1.59 -11.53
C GLU A 108 -13.10 1.76 -12.36
N SER A 109 -13.97 0.75 -12.35
CA SER A 109 -15.28 0.81 -13.00
C SER A 109 -16.16 1.92 -12.41
N ALA A 110 -16.25 2.01 -11.09
CA ALA A 110 -17.07 3.01 -10.42
C ALA A 110 -16.59 4.45 -10.72
N LEU A 111 -15.28 4.68 -10.79
CA LEU A 111 -14.73 5.98 -11.20
C LEU A 111 -15.06 6.29 -12.66
N SER A 112 -14.91 5.30 -13.55
CA SER A 112 -15.16 5.47 -14.99
C SER A 112 -16.62 5.78 -15.32
N TYR A 113 -17.56 5.16 -14.59
CA TYR A 113 -19.00 5.38 -14.79
C TYR A 113 -19.59 6.51 -13.91
N GLY A 114 -18.80 7.09 -12.99
CA GLY A 114 -19.28 8.14 -12.09
C GLY A 114 -20.12 7.63 -10.91
N ASN A 115 -20.01 6.35 -10.57
CA ASN A 115 -20.80 5.66 -9.55
C ASN A 115 -20.03 5.42 -8.24
N LEU A 116 -19.00 6.23 -7.95
CA LEU A 116 -18.17 6.03 -6.76
C LEU A 116 -18.99 5.96 -5.46
N LEU A 117 -20.00 6.83 -5.32
CA LEU A 117 -20.88 6.86 -4.13
C LEU A 117 -21.56 5.52 -3.83
N GLU A 118 -21.88 4.72 -4.86
CA GLU A 118 -22.58 3.44 -4.71
C GLU A 118 -21.70 2.34 -4.10
N ILE A 119 -20.37 2.50 -4.21
CA ILE A 119 -19.41 1.50 -3.73
C ILE A 119 -18.74 1.91 -2.42
N LEU A 120 -18.88 3.16 -1.99
CA LEU A 120 -18.37 3.63 -0.70
C LEU A 120 -19.12 2.97 0.45
N ASP A 121 -18.43 2.78 1.56
CA ASP A 121 -19.00 2.21 2.79
C ASP A 121 -20.12 3.12 3.33
N GLN A 122 -21.36 2.64 3.29
CA GLN A 122 -22.51 3.39 3.77
C GLN A 122 -22.58 3.44 5.31
N GLU A 123 -21.87 2.55 6.01
CA GLU A 123 -21.81 2.54 7.47
C GLU A 123 -20.83 3.57 8.03
N ALA A 124 -19.88 4.03 7.21
CA ALA A 124 -18.92 5.09 7.56
C ALA A 124 -19.54 6.50 7.64
N GLY A 125 -20.82 6.64 7.31
CA GLY A 125 -21.55 7.90 7.36
C GLY A 125 -21.41 8.72 6.07
N SER A 126 -21.39 10.05 6.20
CA SER A 126 -21.32 10.94 5.03
C SER A 126 -19.89 11.04 4.50
N TRP A 127 -19.69 10.68 3.23
CA TRP A 127 -18.41 10.82 2.55
C TRP A 127 -18.24 12.20 1.88
N PRO A 128 -17.13 12.92 2.12
CA PRO A 128 -16.71 14.01 1.25
C PRO A 128 -16.30 13.42 -0.11
N ILE A 129 -17.16 13.53 -1.11
CA ILE A 129 -17.03 12.79 -2.37
C ILE A 129 -15.76 13.15 -3.16
N GLU A 130 -15.32 14.40 -3.08
CA GLU A 130 -14.08 14.86 -3.70
C GLU A 130 -12.86 14.17 -3.10
N VAL A 131 -12.78 14.11 -1.76
CA VAL A 131 -11.69 13.44 -1.04
C VAL A 131 -11.74 11.94 -1.26
N ALA A 132 -12.93 11.33 -1.22
CA ALA A 132 -13.10 9.90 -1.49
C ALA A 132 -12.64 9.54 -2.90
N ARG A 133 -12.90 10.40 -3.89
CA ARG A 133 -12.43 10.23 -5.27
C ARG A 133 -10.91 10.33 -5.38
N GLU A 134 -10.30 11.34 -4.75
CA GLU A 134 -8.84 11.49 -4.74
C GLU A 134 -8.15 10.28 -4.09
N LEU A 135 -8.70 9.77 -2.98
CA LEU A 135 -8.21 8.56 -2.33
C LEU A 135 -8.41 7.30 -3.19
N ALA A 136 -9.52 7.19 -3.91
CA ALA A 136 -9.77 6.07 -4.82
C ALA A 136 -8.76 6.05 -5.98
N GLU A 137 -8.54 7.22 -6.62
CA GLU A 137 -7.54 7.40 -7.67
C GLU A 137 -6.12 7.08 -7.15
N LEU A 138 -5.79 7.54 -5.94
CA LEU A 138 -4.52 7.23 -5.28
C LEU A 138 -4.37 5.72 -5.01
N GLY A 139 -5.39 5.09 -4.44
CA GLY A 139 -5.43 3.65 -4.15
C GLY A 139 -5.21 2.81 -5.39
N LEU A 140 -5.90 3.12 -6.49
CA LEU A 140 -5.71 2.46 -7.79
C LEU A 140 -4.29 2.67 -8.33
N SER A 141 -3.78 3.90 -8.30
CA SER A 141 -2.42 4.18 -8.78
C SER A 141 -1.33 3.44 -8.01
N CYS A 142 -1.59 3.09 -6.75
CA CYS A 142 -0.71 2.27 -5.93
C CYS A 142 -0.90 0.77 -6.22
N ALA A 143 -2.13 0.30 -6.44
CA ALA A 143 -2.47 -1.11 -6.64
C ALA A 143 -2.24 -1.63 -8.07
N GLU A 144 -2.32 -0.79 -9.11
CA GLU A 144 -2.18 -1.20 -10.50
C GLU A 144 -0.76 -0.94 -11.01
N LEU A 145 0.13 -1.90 -10.77
CA LEU A 145 1.52 -1.84 -11.22
C LEU A 145 1.65 -2.26 -12.69
N TRP A 146 1.34 -1.35 -13.62
CA TRP A 146 1.85 -1.38 -15.01
C TRP A 146 2.66 -0.12 -15.38
N SER A 147 3.90 -0.12 -14.90
CA SER A 147 5.15 0.39 -15.49
C SER A 147 5.33 1.78 -16.15
N LYS A 148 4.37 2.72 -16.28
CA LYS A 148 4.68 3.98 -17.02
C LYS A 148 4.39 5.34 -16.41
N ALA A 149 3.75 5.45 -15.25
CA ALA A 149 3.56 6.75 -14.60
C ALA A 149 3.66 6.61 -13.09
N TRP A 150 4.88 6.53 -12.58
CA TRP A 150 5.14 6.49 -11.14
C TRP A 150 4.79 7.84 -10.49
N PRO A 151 3.84 7.90 -9.56
CA PRO A 151 3.81 8.98 -8.60
C PRO A 151 4.86 8.70 -7.51
N ASP A 152 5.85 9.58 -7.38
CA ASP A 152 6.81 9.50 -6.28
C ASP A 152 6.06 9.57 -4.94
N LEU A 153 6.23 8.54 -4.10
CA LEU A 153 5.63 8.42 -2.76
C LEU A 153 5.77 9.74 -1.99
N LYS A 154 6.89 10.45 -2.14
CA LYS A 154 7.13 11.73 -1.46
C LYS A 154 6.53 12.94 -2.18
N LYS A 155 6.34 12.89 -3.50
CA LYS A 155 5.89 14.05 -4.29
C LYS A 155 4.40 14.06 -4.58
N LYS A 156 3.72 12.92 -4.52
CA LYS A 156 2.29 12.83 -4.82
C LYS A 156 1.48 12.15 -3.71
N VAL A 157 1.97 11.05 -3.15
CA VAL A 157 1.19 10.30 -2.14
C VAL A 157 1.13 11.06 -0.82
N LEU A 158 2.28 11.49 -0.27
CA LEU A 158 2.28 12.24 0.99
C LEU A 158 1.51 13.58 0.90
N PRO A 159 1.70 14.42 -0.13
CA PRO A 159 0.96 15.68 -0.23
C PRO A 159 -0.55 15.54 -0.40
N THR A 160 -1.06 14.43 -0.95
CA THR A 160 -2.52 14.18 -1.04
C THR A 160 -3.12 13.77 0.31
N LEU A 161 -2.29 13.34 1.27
CA LEU A 161 -2.73 12.86 2.58
C LEU A 161 -2.51 13.89 3.70
N GLU A 162 -1.99 15.08 3.38
CA GLU A 162 -1.76 16.22 4.28
C GLU A 162 -2.83 17.30 4.09
#